data_AF-W7M682-F1
#
_entry.id   AF-W7M682-F1
#
_cell.length_a   1.000
_cell.length_b   1.000
_cell.length_c   1.000
_cell.angle_alpha   90.00
_cell.angle_beta   90.00
_cell.angle_gamma   90.00
#
_symmetry.space_group_name_H-M   'P 1'
#
loop_
_entity.id
_entity.type
_entity.pdbx_description
1 polymer ?
#
loop_
_entity_poly.entity_id
_entity_poly.type
_entity_poly.pdbx_seq_one_letter_code
_entity_poly.pdbx_strand_id
1 'polypeptide(L)'
;MLQKHMAHILVDHEISPHDPMPADYLDPIKALWVDNGVRAAIGMGNEYALHDNLTYFIEDIDRLWGEDYVPDDQDLLRSRLRTTGITETIFDLGQLTYRMFDVGGQRSERKKWIHCFENVNCLLFLVAISGYDQCLVEDKDGNQMNEALMLWESIANSHWFARSALILFLNKMDLFKEKLPKSPITNHGFTDYHGPKDDYKAASKYFLDKFKALNRNTEKEIYGHFTNATDTNLLKITMASVQDMIIQRNLKQLIL
;
A
#
# COMPACT_ATOMS: atom_id res chain seq x y z
N MET A 1 -10.02 -4.88 -34.64
CA MET A 1 -9.07 -5.67 -33.82
C MET A 1 -9.79 -6.33 -32.65
N LEU A 2 -10.40 -5.58 -31.73
CA LEU A 2 -11.10 -6.17 -30.56
C LEU A 2 -12.27 -7.11 -30.90
N GLN A 3 -13.02 -6.85 -31.98
CA GLN A 3 -14.12 -7.73 -32.41
C GLN A 3 -13.70 -9.20 -32.62
N LYS A 4 -12.43 -9.45 -32.99
CA LYS A 4 -11.88 -10.81 -33.19
C LYS A 4 -11.74 -11.58 -31.88
N HIS A 5 -11.58 -10.88 -30.76
CA HIS A 5 -11.27 -11.47 -29.45
C HIS A 5 -12.46 -11.44 -28.48
N MET A 6 -13.65 -11.02 -28.92
CA MET A 6 -14.80 -10.79 -28.04
C MET A 6 -15.21 -12.01 -27.20
N ALA A 7 -15.05 -13.22 -27.74
CA ALA A 7 -15.36 -14.45 -27.01
C ALA A 7 -14.47 -14.63 -25.76
N HIS A 8 -13.18 -14.29 -25.86
CA HIS A 8 -12.24 -14.34 -24.74
C HIS A 8 -12.40 -13.15 -23.78
N ILE A 9 -12.88 -12.00 -24.27
CA ILE A 9 -13.04 -10.78 -23.46
C ILE A 9 -14.32 -10.82 -22.61
N LEU A 10 -15.38 -11.46 -23.09
CA LEU A 10 -16.70 -11.44 -22.45
C LEU A 10 -16.99 -12.66 -21.56
N VAL A 11 -16.13 -13.66 -21.58
CA VAL A 11 -16.30 -14.90 -20.82
C VAL A 11 -15.21 -14.97 -19.76
N ASP A 12 -15.63 -14.97 -18.49
CA ASP A 12 -14.72 -15.28 -17.38
C ASP A 12 -14.30 -16.74 -17.47
N HIS A 13 -12.98 -16.96 -17.52
CA HIS A 13 -12.38 -18.27 -17.40
C HIS A 13 -11.63 -18.34 -16.09
N GLU A 14 -12.06 -19.22 -15.19
CA GLU A 14 -11.28 -19.52 -13.99
C GLU A 14 -10.07 -20.39 -14.35
N ILE A 15 -8.90 -20.00 -13.86
CA ILE A 15 -7.63 -20.73 -14.02
C ILE A 15 -7.31 -21.35 -12.66
N SER A 16 -7.06 -22.66 -12.62
CA SER A 16 -6.62 -23.36 -11.40
C SER A 16 -5.16 -23.00 -11.05
N PRO A 17 -4.73 -23.09 -9.77
CA PRO A 17 -3.33 -22.86 -9.39
C PRO A 17 -2.28 -23.72 -10.12
N HIS A 18 -2.71 -24.81 -10.78
CA HIS A 18 -1.85 -25.73 -11.52
C HIS A 18 -2.03 -25.63 -13.05
N ASP A 19 -2.96 -24.80 -13.51
CA ASP A 19 -3.19 -24.63 -14.94
C ASP A 19 -2.14 -23.67 -15.52
N PRO A 20 -1.61 -23.94 -16.72
CA PRO A 20 -0.79 -22.97 -17.42
C PRO A 20 -1.61 -21.75 -17.83
N MET A 21 -0.94 -20.62 -18.08
CA MET A 21 -1.59 -19.44 -18.62
C MET A 21 -2.20 -19.76 -20.00
N PRO A 22 -3.50 -19.48 -20.23
CA PRO A 22 -4.15 -19.78 -21.51
C PRO A 22 -3.49 -19.04 -22.68
N ALA A 23 -2.91 -19.78 -23.62
CA ALA A 23 -2.16 -19.22 -24.73
C ALA A 23 -3.02 -18.34 -25.67
N ASP A 24 -4.31 -18.68 -25.80
CA ASP A 24 -5.30 -17.96 -26.60
C ASP A 24 -5.70 -16.59 -26.01
N TYR A 25 -5.35 -16.31 -24.74
CA TYR A 25 -5.62 -15.03 -24.08
C TYR A 25 -4.49 -13.99 -24.22
N LEU A 26 -3.27 -14.40 -24.58
CA LEU A 26 -2.12 -13.49 -24.69
C LEU A 26 -2.36 -12.36 -25.70
N ASP A 27 -2.74 -12.72 -26.94
CA ASP A 27 -3.03 -11.77 -28.01
C ASP A 27 -4.24 -10.86 -27.69
N PRO A 28 -5.40 -11.38 -27.22
CA PRO A 28 -6.50 -10.56 -26.73
C PRO A 28 -6.09 -9.50 -25.70
N ILE A 29 -5.32 -9.90 -24.68
CA ILE A 29 -4.93 -9.01 -23.58
C ILE A 29 -3.99 -7.91 -24.10
N LYS A 30 -3.01 -8.26 -24.94
CA LYS A 30 -2.15 -7.28 -25.62
C LYS A 30 -2.94 -6.31 -26.48
N ALA A 31 -3.92 -6.81 -27.23
CA ALA A 31 -4.77 -5.98 -28.09
C ALA A 31 -5.64 -5.02 -27.27
N LEU A 32 -6.13 -5.45 -26.10
CA LEU A 32 -6.84 -4.59 -25.15
C LEU A 32 -5.93 -3.49 -24.61
N TRP A 33 -4.70 -3.82 -24.21
CA TRP A 33 -3.78 -2.87 -23.60
C TRP A 33 -3.46 -1.66 -24.50
N VAL A 34 -3.35 -1.87 -25.82
CA VAL A 34 -3.06 -0.81 -26.78
C VAL A 34 -4.30 -0.08 -27.30
N ASP A 35 -5.50 -0.53 -26.95
CA ASP A 35 -6.75 0.10 -27.39
C ASP A 35 -6.94 1.47 -26.71
N ASN A 36 -7.32 2.48 -27.50
CA ASN A 36 -7.46 3.85 -27.00
C ASN A 36 -8.56 4.01 -25.95
N GLY A 37 -9.67 3.26 -26.07
CA GLY A 37 -10.76 3.29 -25.11
C GLY A 37 -10.34 2.66 -23.77
N VAL A 38 -9.65 1.52 -23.84
CA VAL A 38 -9.08 0.85 -22.66
C VAL A 38 -8.03 1.73 -21.98
N ARG A 39 -7.11 2.34 -22.74
CA ARG A 39 -6.11 3.27 -22.19
C ARG A 39 -6.75 4.50 -21.55
N ALA A 40 -7.81 5.04 -22.14
CA ALA A 40 -8.56 6.14 -21.54
C ALA A 40 -9.23 5.71 -20.22
N ALA A 41 -9.82 4.51 -20.17
CA ALA A 41 -10.42 3.96 -18.96
C ALA A 41 -9.37 3.72 -17.85
N ILE A 42 -8.20 3.18 -18.19
CA ILE A 42 -7.06 3.02 -17.26
C ILE A 42 -6.57 4.39 -16.74
N GLY A 43 -6.57 5.41 -17.60
CA GLY A 43 -6.25 6.79 -17.21
C GLY A 43 -7.18 7.37 -16.14
N MET A 44 -8.41 6.84 -16.04
CA MET A 44 -9.39 7.15 -14.99
C MET A 44 -9.37 6.12 -13.84
N GLY A 45 -8.34 5.27 -13.76
CA GLY A 45 -8.28 4.14 -12.83
C GLY A 45 -8.42 4.50 -11.36
N ASN A 46 -8.16 5.77 -11.00
CA ASN A 46 -8.38 6.30 -9.65
C ASN A 46 -9.86 6.31 -9.24
N GLU A 47 -10.80 6.38 -10.19
CA GLU A 47 -12.25 6.32 -9.96
C GLU A 47 -12.79 4.89 -9.79
N TYR A 48 -11.99 3.89 -10.19
CA TYR A 48 -12.42 2.47 -10.24
C TYR A 48 -11.59 1.55 -9.35
N ALA A 49 -10.75 2.10 -8.47
CA ALA A 49 -9.83 1.35 -7.60
C ALA A 49 -8.95 0.34 -8.36
N LEU A 50 -8.51 0.72 -9.57
CA LEU A 50 -7.65 -0.12 -10.40
C LEU A 50 -6.32 -0.41 -9.69
N HIS A 51 -5.76 -1.59 -9.92
CA HIS A 51 -4.51 -1.98 -9.27
C HIS A 51 -3.30 -1.27 -9.89
N ASP A 52 -2.44 -0.73 -9.03
CA ASP A 52 -1.25 0.03 -9.45
C ASP A 52 -0.15 -0.83 -10.11
N ASN A 53 -0.28 -2.17 -10.06
CA ASN A 53 0.67 -3.13 -10.63
C ASN A 53 0.34 -3.53 -12.09
N LEU A 54 -0.78 -3.03 -12.65
CA LEU A 54 -1.24 -3.42 -13.98
C LEU A 54 -0.19 -3.15 -15.05
N THR A 55 0.38 -1.94 -15.07
CA THR A 55 1.40 -1.53 -16.04
C THR A 55 2.65 -2.40 -15.96
N TYR A 56 3.07 -2.78 -14.75
CA TYR A 56 4.25 -3.64 -14.57
C TYR A 56 4.08 -5.00 -15.22
N PHE A 57 2.95 -5.68 -14.98
CA PHE A 57 2.74 -7.03 -15.52
C PHE A 57 2.43 -7.03 -17.02
N ILE A 58 1.66 -6.04 -17.49
CA ILE A 58 1.24 -6.00 -18.90
C ILE A 58 2.39 -5.63 -19.85
N GLU A 59 3.36 -4.82 -19.40
CA GLU A 59 4.55 -4.49 -20.19
C GLU A 59 5.47 -5.70 -20.39
N ASP A 60 5.50 -6.61 -19.42
CA ASP A 60 6.28 -7.86 -19.43
C ASP A 60 5.42 -9.10 -19.76
N ILE A 61 4.23 -8.93 -20.35
CA ILE A 61 3.26 -10.02 -20.49
C ILE A 61 3.80 -11.24 -21.24
N ASP A 62 4.71 -11.04 -22.20
CA ASP A 62 5.38 -12.13 -22.92
C ASP A 62 6.24 -13.00 -22.01
N ARG A 63 6.97 -12.38 -21.07
CA ARG A 63 7.78 -13.08 -20.07
C ARG A 63 6.89 -13.90 -19.14
N LEU A 64 5.75 -13.33 -18.73
CA LEU A 64 4.78 -13.99 -17.83
C LEU A 64 4.06 -15.17 -18.50
N TRP A 65 3.87 -15.13 -19.82
CA TRP A 65 3.24 -16.20 -20.61
C TRP A 65 4.24 -17.26 -21.12
N GLY A 66 5.53 -17.12 -20.81
CA GLY A 66 6.54 -18.11 -21.18
C GLY A 66 6.29 -19.46 -20.48
N GLU A 67 6.49 -20.57 -21.19
CA GLU A 67 6.33 -21.92 -20.63
C GLU A 67 7.34 -22.21 -19.50
N ASP A 68 8.49 -21.54 -19.52
CA ASP A 68 9.57 -21.62 -18.54
C ASP A 68 9.56 -20.44 -17.54
N TYR A 69 8.47 -19.68 -17.48
CA TYR A 69 8.35 -18.55 -16.57
C TYR A 69 8.54 -18.97 -15.12
N VAL A 70 9.50 -18.34 -14.46
CA VAL A 70 9.72 -18.40 -13.01
C VAL A 70 9.63 -16.96 -12.49
N PRO A 71 8.75 -16.66 -11.52
CA PRO A 71 8.62 -15.32 -10.97
C PRO A 71 9.91 -14.89 -10.29
N ASP A 72 10.34 -13.66 -10.57
CA ASP A 72 11.44 -13.04 -9.84
C ASP A 72 10.94 -12.37 -8.55
N ASP A 73 11.86 -11.88 -7.73
CA ASP A 73 11.51 -11.19 -6.47
C ASP A 73 10.61 -9.96 -6.73
N GLN A 74 10.74 -9.31 -7.89
CA GLN A 74 9.97 -8.12 -8.22
C GLN A 74 8.53 -8.45 -8.60
N ASP A 75 8.30 -9.56 -9.29
CA ASP A 75 7.00 -10.15 -9.56
C ASP A 75 6.29 -10.50 -8.25
N LEU A 76 7.00 -11.15 -7.33
CA LEU A 76 6.46 -11.53 -6.01
C LEU A 76 6.07 -10.29 -5.20
N LEU A 77 6.93 -9.27 -5.14
CA LEU A 77 6.67 -8.02 -4.42
C LEU A 77 5.51 -7.19 -5.00
N ARG A 78 5.24 -7.31 -6.31
CA ARG A 78 4.16 -6.59 -7.00
C ARG A 78 2.87 -7.39 -7.12
N SER A 79 2.94 -8.70 -6.91
CA SER A 79 1.78 -9.59 -6.89
C SER A 79 0.85 -9.21 -5.75
N ARG A 80 -0.45 -9.16 -6.04
CA ARG A 80 -1.46 -8.78 -5.07
C ARG A 80 -2.19 -10.02 -4.58
N LEU A 81 -1.87 -10.46 -3.37
CA LEU A 81 -2.69 -11.40 -2.63
C LEU A 81 -3.43 -10.65 -1.52
N ARG A 82 -4.75 -10.84 -1.44
CA ARG A 82 -5.55 -10.23 -0.38
C ARG A 82 -5.26 -10.95 0.94
N THR A 83 -4.58 -10.28 1.88
CA THR A 83 -4.44 -10.78 3.25
C THR A 83 -5.81 -10.85 3.91
N THR A 84 -6.15 -12.02 4.45
CA THR A 84 -7.35 -12.24 5.27
C THR A 84 -6.93 -12.79 6.62
N GLY A 85 -7.66 -12.41 7.67
CA GLY A 85 -7.33 -12.79 9.04
C GLY A 85 -6.06 -12.11 9.55
N ILE A 86 -5.35 -12.84 10.41
CA ILE A 86 -4.13 -12.40 11.09
C ILE A 86 -3.08 -13.48 10.84
N THR A 87 -1.93 -13.07 10.32
CA THR A 87 -0.79 -13.96 10.09
C THR A 87 0.33 -13.56 11.01
N GLU A 88 0.92 -14.54 11.69
CA GLU A 88 2.08 -14.35 12.55
C GLU A 88 3.33 -14.85 11.84
N THR A 89 4.39 -14.04 11.83
CA THR A 89 5.71 -14.42 11.35
C THR A 89 6.75 -14.11 12.41
N ILE A 90 7.57 -15.11 12.74
CA ILE A 90 8.68 -14.95 13.68
C ILE A 90 9.98 -15.00 12.87
N PHE A 91 10.84 -14.01 13.05
CA PHE A 91 12.14 -13.97 12.39
C PHE A 91 13.18 -13.28 13.27
N ASP A 92 14.44 -13.65 13.10
CA ASP A 92 15.55 -13.03 13.79
C ASP A 92 16.18 -11.94 12.92
N LEU A 93 16.45 -10.78 13.52
CA LEU A 93 17.17 -9.69 12.87
C LEU A 93 18.27 -9.18 13.80
N GLY A 94 19.50 -9.64 13.54
CA GLY A 94 20.65 -9.41 14.41
C GLY A 94 20.54 -10.24 15.69
N GLN A 95 20.48 -9.58 16.85
CA GLN A 95 20.36 -10.24 18.17
C GLN A 95 18.92 -10.25 18.71
N LEU A 96 17.96 -9.75 17.94
CA LEU A 96 16.57 -9.61 18.37
C LEU A 96 15.67 -10.55 17.55
N THR A 97 14.76 -11.23 18.25
CA THR A 97 13.68 -11.99 17.64
C THR A 97 12.45 -11.10 17.51
N TYR A 98 11.93 -10.97 16.29
CA TYR A 98 10.74 -10.21 15.97
C TYR A 98 9.56 -11.14 15.79
N ARG A 99 8.44 -10.76 16.41
CA ARG A 99 7.13 -11.39 16.22
C ARG A 99 6.23 -10.40 15.50
N MET A 100 6.12 -10.55 14.18
CA MET A 100 5.35 -9.66 13.31
C MET A 100 3.96 -10.23 13.09
N PHE A 101 2.95 -9.38 13.28
CA PHE A 101 1.56 -9.70 12.96
C PHE A 101 1.14 -8.89 11.74
N ASP A 102 0.86 -9.56 10.63
CA ASP A 102 0.21 -8.97 9.46
C ASP A 102 -1.30 -9.17 9.55
N VAL A 103 -2.06 -8.10 9.32
CA VAL A 103 -3.52 -8.10 9.49
C VAL A 103 -4.19 -7.60 8.23
N GLY A 104 -5.31 -8.23 7.86
CA GLY A 104 -6.12 -7.75 6.73
C GLY A 104 -6.58 -6.29 6.93
N GLY A 105 -6.32 -5.43 5.95
CA GLY A 105 -6.63 -3.99 6.01
C GLY A 105 -8.08 -3.61 5.68
N GLN A 106 -8.82 -4.52 5.04
CA GLN A 106 -10.20 -4.28 4.57
C GLN A 106 -11.17 -4.07 5.73
N ARG A 107 -12.24 -3.30 5.51
CA ARG A 107 -13.22 -2.98 6.56
C ARG A 107 -13.79 -4.22 7.25
N SER A 108 -13.99 -5.32 6.52
CA SER A 108 -14.47 -6.61 7.06
C SER A 108 -13.49 -7.29 8.02
N GLU A 109 -12.18 -7.03 7.87
CA GLU A 109 -11.12 -7.68 8.63
C GLU A 109 -10.79 -6.94 9.93
N ARG A 110 -11.07 -5.63 9.99
CA ARG A 110 -10.69 -4.77 11.12
C ARG A 110 -11.29 -5.19 12.47
N LYS A 111 -12.44 -5.85 12.48
CA LYS A 111 -13.05 -6.40 13.72
C LYS A 111 -12.16 -7.46 14.37
N LYS A 112 -11.30 -8.13 13.60
CA LYS A 112 -10.40 -9.19 14.08
C LYS A 112 -9.15 -8.62 14.75
N TRP A 113 -8.78 -7.37 14.46
CA TRP A 113 -7.51 -6.77 14.89
C TRP A 113 -7.30 -6.80 16.41
N ILE A 114 -8.37 -6.68 17.20
CA ILE A 114 -8.28 -6.72 18.66
C ILE A 114 -7.61 -8.01 19.20
N HIS A 115 -7.65 -9.10 18.44
CA HIS A 115 -7.03 -10.37 18.80
C HIS A 115 -5.49 -10.37 18.79
N CYS A 116 -4.84 -9.31 18.27
CA CYS A 116 -3.38 -9.17 18.27
C CYS A 116 -2.89 -7.87 18.92
N PHE A 117 -3.74 -7.16 19.68
CA PHE A 117 -3.41 -5.85 20.26
C PHE A 117 -2.77 -5.91 21.65
N GLU A 118 -2.69 -7.09 22.26
CA GLU A 118 -2.05 -7.27 23.55
C GLU A 118 -0.52 -7.26 23.44
N ASN A 119 0.14 -6.53 24.34
CA ASN A 119 1.60 -6.48 24.48
C ASN A 119 2.37 -6.10 23.21
N VAL A 120 1.79 -5.24 22.36
CA VAL A 120 2.46 -4.75 21.15
C VAL A 120 3.54 -3.72 21.51
N ASN A 121 4.81 -4.03 21.24
CA ASN A 121 5.92 -3.09 21.44
C ASN A 121 5.87 -1.92 20.45
N CYS A 122 5.51 -2.20 19.21
CA CYS A 122 5.53 -1.25 18.11
C CYS A 122 4.37 -1.51 17.16
N LEU A 123 3.63 -0.45 16.82
CA LEU A 123 2.65 -0.44 15.74
C LEU A 123 3.29 0.17 14.50
N LEU A 124 3.27 -0.58 13.40
CA LEU A 124 3.65 -0.10 12.08
C LEU A 124 2.39 0.07 11.24
N PHE A 125 2.05 1.32 10.90
CA PHE A 125 0.87 1.66 10.11
C PHE A 125 1.29 2.08 8.71
N LEU A 126 0.81 1.37 7.70
CA LEU A 126 1.10 1.67 6.30
C LEU A 126 -0.04 2.46 5.66
N VAL A 127 0.34 3.51 4.94
CA VAL A 127 -0.57 4.36 4.17
C VAL A 127 -0.05 4.44 2.75
N ALA A 128 -0.89 4.13 1.78
CA ALA A 128 -0.61 4.44 0.38
C ALA A 128 -0.75 5.95 0.17
N ILE A 129 0.36 6.69 0.13
CA ILE A 129 0.29 8.15 -0.07
C ILE A 129 -0.27 8.51 -1.44
N SER A 130 -0.12 7.63 -2.43
CA SER A 130 -0.73 7.71 -3.75
C SER A 130 -2.26 7.57 -3.75
N GLY A 131 -2.89 7.18 -2.64
CA GLY A 131 -4.33 6.99 -2.50
C GLY A 131 -5.13 8.29 -2.28
N TYR A 132 -4.49 9.45 -2.34
CA TYR A 132 -5.15 10.75 -2.10
C TYR A 132 -6.26 11.09 -3.11
N ASP A 133 -6.23 10.52 -4.32
CA ASP A 133 -7.21 10.72 -5.38
C ASP A 133 -7.94 9.42 -5.77
N GLN A 134 -7.76 8.35 -4.98
CA GLN A 134 -8.33 7.03 -5.26
C GLN A 134 -9.57 6.76 -4.41
N CYS A 135 -10.54 6.06 -4.99
CA CYS A 135 -11.66 5.50 -4.25
C CYS A 135 -11.31 4.19 -3.54
N LEU A 136 -12.12 3.77 -2.56
CA LEU A 136 -11.96 2.47 -1.91
C LEU A 136 -12.54 1.36 -2.79
N VAL A 137 -11.98 0.14 -2.68
CA VAL A 137 -12.54 -1.04 -3.34
C VAL A 137 -13.93 -1.35 -2.79
N GLU A 138 -14.11 -1.20 -1.48
CA GLU A 138 -15.38 -1.47 -0.80
C GLU A 138 -16.41 -0.33 -0.95
N ASP A 139 -15.99 0.87 -1.38
CA ASP A 139 -16.81 2.09 -1.33
C ASP A 139 -16.30 3.12 -2.36
N LYS A 140 -16.99 3.19 -3.51
CA LYS A 140 -16.56 4.03 -4.65
C LYS A 140 -16.65 5.52 -4.37
N ASP A 141 -17.49 5.94 -3.43
CA ASP A 141 -17.65 7.34 -3.05
C ASP A 141 -16.64 7.77 -1.96
N GLY A 142 -16.00 6.81 -1.31
CA GLY A 142 -15.02 7.05 -0.24
C GLY A 142 -13.60 7.27 -0.77
N ASN A 143 -12.89 8.24 -0.21
CA ASN A 143 -11.48 8.52 -0.54
C ASN A 143 -10.52 7.70 0.33
N GLN A 144 -9.53 7.01 -0.27
CA GLN A 144 -8.61 6.13 0.47
C GLN A 144 -7.76 6.87 1.51
N MET A 145 -7.27 8.07 1.22
CA MET A 145 -6.45 8.84 2.16
C MET A 145 -7.28 9.33 3.36
N ASN A 146 -8.51 9.78 3.13
CA ASN A 146 -9.42 10.15 4.23
C ASN A 146 -9.77 8.95 5.11
N GLU A 147 -10.01 7.77 4.52
CA GLU A 147 -10.19 6.52 5.26
C GLU A 147 -8.96 6.19 6.12
N ALA A 148 -7.75 6.34 5.55
CA ALA A 148 -6.50 6.11 6.28
C ALA A 148 -6.33 7.09 7.46
N LEU A 149 -6.67 8.37 7.28
CA LEU A 149 -6.65 9.37 8.35
C LEU A 149 -7.62 9.01 9.48
N MET A 150 -8.87 8.66 9.16
CA MET A 150 -9.87 8.25 10.15
C MET A 150 -9.43 7.01 10.92
N LEU A 151 -8.90 6.01 10.21
CA LEU A 151 -8.40 4.77 10.82
C LEU A 151 -7.20 5.03 11.72
N TRP A 152 -6.26 5.87 11.27
CA TRP A 152 -5.12 6.27 12.08
C TRP A 152 -5.54 6.99 13.35
N GLU A 153 -6.50 7.93 13.30
CA GLU A 153 -6.98 8.63 14.49
C GLU A 153 -7.51 7.62 15.53
N SER A 154 -8.28 6.62 15.11
CA SER A 154 -8.79 5.57 16.00
C SER A 154 -7.67 4.74 16.62
N ILE A 155 -6.67 4.35 15.82
CA ILE A 155 -5.60 3.45 16.25
C ILE A 155 -4.55 4.17 17.11
N ALA A 156 -4.07 5.34 16.67
CA ALA A 156 -3.04 6.10 17.36
C ALA A 156 -3.47 6.52 18.78
N ASN A 157 -4.78 6.78 18.96
CA ASN A 157 -5.38 7.18 20.22
C ASN A 157 -5.97 6.00 21.02
N SER A 158 -5.80 4.76 20.58
CA SER A 158 -6.32 3.58 21.28
C SER A 158 -5.51 3.28 22.54
N HIS A 159 -6.22 2.90 23.62
CA HIS A 159 -5.59 2.53 24.89
C HIS A 159 -4.66 1.32 24.77
N TRP A 160 -4.94 0.40 23.83
CA TRP A 160 -4.10 -0.78 23.56
C TRP A 160 -2.69 -0.38 23.17
N PHE A 161 -2.54 0.73 22.43
CA PHE A 161 -1.25 1.19 21.95
C PHE A 161 -0.65 2.30 22.81
N ALA A 162 -1.20 2.61 23.99
CA ALA A 162 -0.75 3.73 24.81
C ALA A 162 0.76 3.72 25.07
N ARG A 163 1.35 2.53 25.26
CA ARG A 163 2.80 2.35 25.51
C ARG A 163 3.60 1.96 24.28
N SER A 164 2.96 1.58 23.18
CA SER A 164 3.62 1.14 21.95
C SER A 164 4.27 2.29 21.20
N ALA A 165 5.40 2.04 20.53
CA ALA A 165 5.92 2.98 19.53
C ALA A 165 4.94 3.07 18.34
N LEU A 166 4.76 4.27 17.78
CA LEU A 166 3.93 4.49 16.59
C LEU A 166 4.82 4.82 15.40
N ILE A 167 4.80 3.96 14.39
CA ILE A 167 5.56 4.12 13.16
C ILE A 167 4.57 4.26 12.01
N LEU A 168 4.72 5.31 11.23
CA LEU A 168 3.87 5.63 10.10
C LEU A 168 4.69 5.54 8.81
N PHE A 169 4.32 4.62 7.94
CA PHE A 169 4.90 4.48 6.61
C PHE A 169 3.98 5.12 5.57
N LEU A 170 4.43 6.22 4.99
CA LEU A 170 3.83 6.83 3.80
C LEU A 170 4.46 6.16 2.57
N ASN A 171 3.84 5.05 2.16
CA ASN A 171 4.30 4.15 1.10
C ASN A 171 3.78 4.58 -0.28
N LYS A 172 4.29 3.96 -1.35
CA LYS A 172 3.97 4.25 -2.76
C LYS A 172 4.36 5.67 -3.18
N MET A 173 5.51 6.14 -2.66
CA MET A 173 6.05 7.46 -2.94
C MET A 173 6.40 7.67 -4.42
N ASP A 174 6.80 6.59 -5.10
CA ASP A 174 7.02 6.53 -6.55
C ASP A 174 5.76 6.92 -7.33
N LEU A 175 4.63 6.27 -7.03
CA LEU A 175 3.35 6.56 -7.69
C LEU A 175 2.83 7.96 -7.34
N PHE A 176 3.03 8.39 -6.09
CA PHE A 176 2.63 9.74 -5.67
C PHE A 176 3.36 10.83 -6.45
N LYS A 177 4.68 10.69 -6.66
CA LYS A 177 5.48 11.62 -7.46
C LYS A 177 4.99 11.72 -8.91
N GLU A 178 4.57 10.60 -9.49
CA GLU A 178 4.09 10.58 -10.88
C GLU A 178 2.70 11.22 -11.03
N LYS A 179 1.82 10.99 -10.05
CA LYS A 179 0.41 11.43 -10.10
C LYS A 179 0.23 12.89 -9.75
N LEU A 180 1.00 13.41 -8.79
CA LEU A 180 0.79 14.74 -8.22
C LEU A 180 0.73 15.88 -9.27
N PRO A 181 1.61 15.94 -10.29
CA PRO A 181 1.55 16.98 -11.31
C PRO A 181 0.27 16.93 -12.18
N LYS A 182 -0.31 15.74 -12.35
CA LYS A 182 -1.50 15.49 -13.18
C LYS A 182 -2.80 15.66 -12.38
N SER A 183 -2.75 15.31 -11.10
CA SER A 183 -3.90 15.25 -10.18
C SER A 183 -3.52 15.95 -8.87
N PRO A 184 -3.61 17.28 -8.77
CA PRO A 184 -3.23 18.01 -7.55
C PRO A 184 -4.11 17.63 -6.36
N ILE A 185 -3.52 17.47 -5.17
CA ILE A 185 -4.23 17.03 -3.95
C ILE A 185 -5.40 17.96 -3.56
N THR A 186 -5.29 19.25 -3.86
CA THR A 186 -6.34 20.25 -3.57
C THR A 186 -7.66 19.97 -4.27
N ASN A 187 -7.63 19.25 -5.40
CA ASN A 187 -8.83 18.87 -6.14
C ASN A 187 -9.61 17.72 -5.46
N HIS A 188 -9.01 17.06 -4.46
CA HIS A 188 -9.52 15.86 -3.81
C HIS A 188 -9.85 16.07 -2.33
N GLY A 189 -10.27 17.29 -1.98
CA GLY A 189 -10.71 17.65 -0.62
C GLY A 189 -9.62 18.18 0.31
N PHE A 190 -8.35 18.18 -0.12
CA PHE A 190 -7.21 18.70 0.64
C PHE A 190 -6.98 20.20 0.36
N THR A 191 -8.02 21.01 0.54
CA THR A 191 -8.05 22.44 0.15
C THR A 191 -7.24 23.37 1.06
N ASP A 192 -6.88 22.90 2.26
CA ASP A 192 -6.00 23.58 3.22
C ASP A 192 -4.50 23.41 2.89
N TYR A 193 -4.16 22.71 1.81
CA TYR A 193 -2.79 22.68 1.30
C TYR A 193 -2.46 23.95 0.51
N HIS A 194 -1.47 24.69 1.00
CA HIS A 194 -1.02 25.96 0.41
C HIS A 194 0.35 25.88 -0.29
N GLY A 195 0.95 24.69 -0.38
CA GLY A 195 2.22 24.49 -1.07
C GLY A 195 2.08 24.43 -2.60
N PRO A 196 3.19 24.34 -3.34
CA PRO A 196 3.17 24.16 -4.79
C PRO A 196 2.45 22.87 -5.18
N LYS A 197 1.71 22.90 -6.30
CA LYS A 197 0.85 21.79 -6.74
C LYS A 197 1.64 20.56 -7.21
N ASP A 198 2.88 20.75 -7.65
CA ASP A 198 3.78 19.75 -8.22
C ASP A 198 4.95 19.37 -7.30
N ASP A 199 5.06 20.03 -6.13
CA ASP A 199 6.10 19.72 -5.15
C ASP A 199 5.68 18.53 -4.26
N TYR A 200 6.14 17.34 -4.64
CA TYR A 200 5.89 16.12 -3.88
C TYR A 200 6.49 16.15 -2.48
N LYS A 201 7.55 16.93 -2.21
CA LYS A 201 8.15 17.02 -0.87
C LYS A 201 7.24 17.83 0.05
N ALA A 202 6.75 18.98 -0.43
CA ALA A 202 5.80 19.79 0.33
C ALA A 202 4.48 19.03 0.57
N ALA A 203 3.92 18.38 -0.46
CA ALA A 203 2.68 17.63 -0.34
C ALA A 203 2.82 16.37 0.55
N SER A 204 3.95 15.66 0.48
CA SER A 204 4.21 14.52 1.36
C SER A 204 4.41 14.91 2.82
N LYS A 205 5.08 16.05 3.07
CA LYS A 205 5.17 16.64 4.41
C LYS A 205 3.79 17.05 4.94
N TYR A 206 2.95 17.64 4.11
CA TYR A 206 1.57 18.01 4.49
C TYR A 206 0.77 16.79 4.99
N PHE A 207 0.82 15.66 4.27
CA PHE A 207 0.15 14.44 4.75
C PHE A 207 0.76 13.92 6.04
N LEU A 208 2.09 13.89 6.15
CA LEU A 208 2.76 13.49 7.39
C LEU A 208 2.32 14.34 8.58
N ASP A 209 2.26 15.66 8.40
CA ASP A 209 1.83 16.60 9.44
C ASP A 209 0.36 16.38 9.82
N LYS A 210 -0.54 16.10 8.85
CA LYS A 210 -1.93 15.73 9.14
C LYS A 210 -2.03 14.48 10.01
N PHE A 211 -1.31 13.41 9.67
CA PHE A 211 -1.30 12.19 10.48
C PHE A 211 -0.76 12.46 11.89
N LYS A 212 0.30 13.26 12.01
CA LYS A 212 0.86 13.65 13.32
C LYS A 212 -0.14 14.45 14.16
N ALA A 213 -0.87 15.38 13.54
CA ALA A 213 -1.84 16.23 14.23
C ALA A 213 -3.05 15.46 14.81
N LEU A 214 -3.35 14.27 14.29
CA LEU A 214 -4.44 13.42 14.79
C LEU A 214 -4.10 12.68 16.10
N ASN A 215 -2.84 12.66 16.51
CA ASN A 215 -2.45 12.07 17.79
C ASN A 215 -2.65 13.07 18.93
N ARG A 216 -3.47 12.66 19.91
CA ARG A 216 -3.84 13.49 21.06
C ARG A 216 -2.78 13.47 22.16
N ASN A 217 -1.88 12.48 22.15
CA ASN A 217 -0.79 12.39 23.11
C ASN A 217 0.48 13.05 22.55
N THR A 218 0.75 14.29 22.97
CA THR A 218 1.91 15.08 22.52
C THR A 218 3.26 14.54 22.99
N GLU A 219 3.30 13.74 24.05
CA GLU A 219 4.52 13.09 24.53
C GLU A 219 4.89 11.87 23.68
N LYS A 220 3.91 11.34 22.94
CA LYS A 220 4.08 10.17 22.10
C LYS A 220 4.52 10.58 20.70
N GLU A 221 5.81 10.45 20.45
CA GLU A 221 6.37 10.72 19.14
C GLU A 221 5.87 9.72 18.09
N ILE A 222 5.48 10.24 16.92
CA ILE A 222 5.15 9.46 15.73
C ILE A 222 6.31 9.52 14.76
N TYR A 223 6.78 8.34 14.39
CA TYR A 223 7.93 8.16 13.52
C TYR A 223 7.47 7.95 12.08
N GLY A 224 7.58 9.02 11.28
CA GLY A 224 7.15 9.03 9.89
C GLY A 224 8.28 8.67 8.94
N HIS A 225 8.05 7.70 8.05
CA HIS A 225 8.96 7.33 6.99
C HIS A 225 8.25 7.35 5.64
N PHE A 226 8.94 7.89 4.63
CA PHE A 226 8.50 7.85 3.24
C PHE A 226 9.13 6.63 2.59
N THR A 227 8.31 5.72 2.07
CA THR A 227 8.77 4.42 1.61
C THR A 227 8.28 4.09 0.20
N ASN A 228 9.01 3.18 -0.43
CA ASN A 228 8.53 2.39 -1.55
C ASN A 228 8.78 0.93 -1.18
N ALA A 229 7.73 0.16 -0.89
CA ALA A 229 7.86 -1.24 -0.48
C ALA A 229 8.47 -2.13 -1.57
N THR A 230 8.42 -1.71 -2.84
CA THR A 230 9.08 -2.42 -3.94
C THR A 230 10.58 -2.13 -4.03
N ASP A 231 11.08 -1.12 -3.32
CA ASP A 231 12.51 -0.83 -3.18
C ASP A 231 13.07 -1.48 -1.91
N THR A 232 13.64 -2.67 -2.09
CA THR A 232 14.20 -3.48 -0.99
C THR A 232 15.36 -2.79 -0.27
N ASN A 233 16.13 -1.94 -0.95
CA ASN A 233 17.23 -1.20 -0.34
C ASN A 233 16.71 -0.10 0.57
N LEU A 234 15.74 0.69 0.09
CA LEU A 234 15.11 1.74 0.90
C LEU A 234 14.38 1.13 2.11
N LEU A 235 13.70 0.01 1.92
CA LEU A 235 13.01 -0.68 3.01
C LEU A 235 14.00 -1.22 4.05
N LYS A 236 15.13 -1.80 3.63
CA LYS A 236 16.18 -2.26 4.54
C LYS A 236 16.75 -1.13 5.39
N ILE A 237 17.04 0.03 4.78
CA ILE A 237 17.52 1.22 5.50
C ILE A 237 16.45 1.72 6.48
N THR A 238 15.19 1.79 6.02
CA THR A 238 14.07 2.23 6.86
C THR A 238 13.88 1.31 8.06
N MET A 239 13.92 0.00 7.86
CA MET A 239 13.77 -0.99 8.93
C MET A 239 14.94 -0.96 9.92
N ALA A 240 16.17 -0.67 9.47
CA ALA A 240 17.30 -0.46 10.37
C ALA A 240 17.05 0.75 11.30
N SER A 241 16.58 1.88 10.76
CA SER A 241 16.20 3.04 11.57
C SER A 241 15.09 2.70 12.57
N VAL A 242 14.07 1.97 12.14
CA VAL A 242 12.99 1.49 13.01
C VAL A 242 13.53 0.61 14.15
N GLN A 243 14.45 -0.29 13.85
CA GLN A 243 15.10 -1.15 14.85
C GLN A 243 15.86 -0.33 15.90
N ASP A 244 16.69 0.63 15.48
CA ASP A 244 17.44 1.49 16.39
C ASP A 244 16.50 2.26 17.34
N MET A 245 15.38 2.73 16.82
CA MET A 245 14.40 3.48 17.59
C MET A 245 13.65 2.63 18.62
N ILE A 246 13.28 1.40 18.25
CA ILE A 246 12.68 0.44 19.17
C ILE A 246 13.68 0.09 20.28
N ILE A 247 14.95 -0.15 19.94
CA ILE A 247 16.01 -0.45 20.91
C ILE A 247 16.21 0.71 21.88
N GLN A 248 16.39 1.93 21.37
CA GLN A 248 16.58 3.12 22.22
C GLN A 248 15.40 3.36 23.16
N ARG A 249 14.16 3.14 22.69
CA ARG A 249 12.96 3.26 23.53
C ARG A 249 12.93 2.22 24.64
N ASN A 250 13.22 0.96 24.31
CA ASN A 250 13.24 -0.13 25.29
C ASN A 250 14.34 0.09 26.33
N LEU A 251 15.53 0.57 25.92
CA LEU A 251 16.62 0.92 26.83
C LEU A 251 16.23 2.07 27.78
N LYS A 252 15.57 3.13 27.28
CA LYS A 252 15.08 4.22 28.13
C LYS A 252 14.05 3.75 29.17
N GLN A 253 13.22 2.76 28.83
CA GLN A 253 12.26 2.18 29.76
C GLN A 253 12.90 1.27 30.83
N LEU A 254 14.12 0.76 30.60
CA LEU A 254 14.85 -0.05 31.60
C LEU A 254 15.65 0.81 32.59
N ILE A 255 15.93 2.06 32.24
CA ILE A 255 16.75 3.00 33.02
C ILE A 255 15.88 3.88 33.96
N LEU A 256 14.56 3.92 33.73
CA LEU A 256 13.56 4.64 34.52
C LEU A 256 12.68 3.65 35.30
#